data_AF-I4EAC5-F1
#
_entry.id   AF-I4EAC5-F1
#
_cell.length_a   1.000
_cell.length_b   1.000
_cell.length_c   1.000
_cell.angle_alpha   90.00
_cell.angle_beta   90.00
_cell.angle_gamma   90.00
#
_symmetry.space_group_name_H-M   'P 1'
#
loop_
_entity.id
_entity.type
_entity.pdbx_description
1 polymer ?
#
loop_
_entity_poly.entity_id
_entity_poly.type
_entity_poly.pdbx_seq_one_letter_code
_entity_poly.pdbx_strand_id
1 'polypeptide(L)'
;MDLAIIVDHRGSADAMTDTTTQLAILSDALVKIIDLVPLADSGNAAPADLLSRAGDIAAQALMAAATYGALPPFADSQSAEENGS
;
A
#
# COMPACT_ATOMS: atom_id res chain seq x y z
N MET A 1 21.25 -32.92 -5.24
CA MET A 1 20.80 -31.52 -5.45
C MET A 1 19.32 -31.59 -5.69
N ASP A 2 18.55 -31.23 -4.67
CA ASP A 2 17.10 -31.41 -4.61
C ASP A 2 16.37 -30.33 -5.39
N LEU A 3 15.48 -30.73 -6.30
CA LEU A 3 14.63 -29.83 -7.08
C LEU A 3 13.71 -29.00 -6.16
N ALA A 4 13.40 -29.52 -4.95
CA ALA A 4 12.59 -28.87 -3.94
C ALA A 4 13.18 -27.55 -3.43
N ILE A 5 14.50 -27.44 -3.30
CA ILE A 5 15.18 -26.23 -2.80
C ILE A 5 15.12 -25.09 -3.85
N ILE A 6 15.15 -25.45 -5.14
CA ILE A 6 15.09 -24.48 -6.24
C ILE A 6 13.68 -23.89 -6.38
N VAL A 7 12.63 -24.69 -6.12
CA VAL A 7 11.24 -24.23 -6.17
C VAL A 7 10.90 -23.31 -4.99
N ASP A 8 11.37 -23.64 -3.78
CA ASP A 8 11.15 -22.83 -2.57
C ASP A 8 11.80 -21.44 -2.66
N HIS A 9 13.03 -21.37 -3.19
CA HIS A 9 13.73 -20.10 -3.39
C HIS A 9 13.07 -19.18 -4.43
N ARG A 10 12.49 -19.76 -5.50
CA ARG A 10 11.75 -18.97 -6.50
C ARG A 10 10.42 -18.45 -5.95
N GLY A 11 9.69 -19.28 -5.20
CA GLY A 11 8.45 -18.84 -4.56
C GLY A 11 8.66 -17.67 -3.59
N SER A 12 9.78 -17.65 -2.86
CA SER A 12 10.14 -16.52 -1.98
C SER A 12 10.57 -15.26 -2.74
N ALA A 13 11.26 -15.42 -3.87
CA ALA A 13 11.67 -14.28 -4.72
C ALA A 13 10.48 -13.62 -5.43
N ASP A 14 9.51 -14.41 -5.90
CA ASP A 14 8.26 -13.93 -6.48
C ASP A 14 7.42 -13.21 -5.41
N ALA A 15 7.29 -13.76 -4.20
CA ALA A 15 6.57 -13.13 -3.10
C ALA A 15 7.15 -11.77 -2.66
N MET A 16 8.48 -11.62 -2.64
CA MET A 16 9.12 -10.32 -2.39
C MET A 16 8.86 -9.31 -3.52
N THR A 17 8.84 -9.77 -4.77
CA THR A 17 8.58 -8.93 -5.95
C THR A 17 7.13 -8.43 -5.96
N ASP A 18 6.19 -9.32 -5.63
CA ASP A 18 4.77 -9.01 -5.49
C ASP A 18 4.53 -7.99 -4.38
N THR A 19 5.10 -8.23 -3.18
CA THR A 19 4.99 -7.29 -2.04
C THR A 19 5.57 -5.92 -2.37
N THR A 20 6.72 -5.88 -3.05
CA THR A 20 7.35 -4.63 -3.48
C THR A 20 6.45 -3.86 -4.46
N THR A 21 5.80 -4.57 -5.39
CA THR A 21 4.87 -3.97 -6.34
C THR A 21 3.62 -3.44 -5.65
N GLN A 22 3.05 -4.21 -4.72
CA GLN A 22 1.93 -3.77 -3.88
C GLN A 22 2.27 -2.48 -3.12
N LEU A 23 3.42 -2.43 -2.44
CA LEU A 23 3.85 -1.25 -1.69
C LEU A 23 4.09 -0.04 -2.59
N ALA A 24 4.63 -0.25 -3.80
CA ALA A 24 4.83 0.83 -4.77
C ALA A 24 3.49 1.45 -5.21
N ILE A 25 2.49 0.61 -5.52
CA ILE A 25 1.13 1.04 -5.89
C ILE A 25 0.49 1.84 -4.75
N LEU A 26 0.56 1.31 -3.53
CA LEU A 26 -0.01 1.97 -2.35
C LEU A 26 0.71 3.28 -2.02
N SER A 27 2.04 3.33 -2.15
CA SER A 27 2.84 4.53 -1.89
C SER A 27 2.53 5.64 -2.92
N ASP A 28 2.39 5.28 -4.20
CA ASP A 28 1.97 6.21 -5.25
C ASP A 28 0.57 6.79 -4.97
N ALA A 29 -0.36 5.95 -4.49
CA ALA A 29 -1.69 6.42 -4.10
C ALA A 29 -1.66 7.39 -2.91
N LEU A 30 -0.79 7.15 -1.92
CA LEU A 30 -0.60 8.06 -0.79
C LEU A 30 -0.08 9.43 -1.24
N VAL A 31 0.88 9.46 -2.17
CA VAL A 31 1.37 10.73 -2.75
C VAL A 31 0.23 11.47 -3.44
N LYS A 32 -0.57 10.79 -4.26
CA LYS A 32 -1.73 11.39 -4.94
C LYS A 32 -2.78 11.95 -3.98
N ILE A 33 -3.00 11.30 -2.84
CA ILE A 33 -3.92 11.79 -1.79
C ILE A 33 -3.34 13.04 -1.12
N ILE A 34 -2.04 13.06 -0.82
CA ILE A 34 -1.37 14.23 -0.22
C ILE A 34 -1.40 15.43 -1.19
N ASP A 35 -1.26 15.19 -2.49
CA ASP A 35 -1.37 16.22 -3.53
C ASP A 35 -2.76 16.86 -3.63
N LEU A 36 -3.78 16.31 -2.93
CA LEU A 36 -5.09 16.96 -2.79
C LEU A 36 -5.09 18.09 -1.75
N VAL A 37 -4.13 18.12 -0.81
CA VAL A 37 -4.07 19.13 0.26
C VAL A 37 -3.94 20.56 -0.28
N PRO A 38 -3.07 20.87 -1.25
CA PRO A 38 -3.00 22.21 -1.82
C PRO A 38 -4.31 22.69 -2.47
N LEU A 39 -5.13 21.77 -3.00
CA LEU A 39 -6.45 22.08 -3.57
C LEU A 39 -7.48 22.44 -2.48
N ALA A 40 -7.34 21.85 -1.30
CA ALA A 40 -8.11 22.21 -0.11
C ALA A 40 -7.73 23.61 0.38
N ASP A 41 -6.42 23.87 0.50
CA ASP A 41 -5.88 25.14 1.02
C ASP A 41 -6.17 26.32 0.08
N SER A 42 -6.19 26.08 -1.23
CA SER A 42 -6.51 27.11 -2.22
C SER A 42 -8.02 27.37 -2.37
N GLY A 43 -8.88 26.60 -1.69
CA GLY A 43 -10.34 26.68 -1.82
C GLY A 43 -10.88 26.31 -3.20
N ASN A 44 -10.10 25.57 -4.01
CA ASN A 44 -10.44 25.23 -5.39
C ASN A 44 -11.40 24.04 -5.52
N ALA A 45 -11.68 23.35 -4.42
CA ALA A 45 -12.62 22.23 -4.37
C ALA A 45 -13.30 22.16 -3.01
N ALA A 46 -14.53 21.65 -2.96
CA ALA A 46 -15.22 21.44 -1.69
C ALA A 46 -14.52 20.31 -0.90
N PRO A 47 -14.44 20.40 0.44
CA PRO A 47 -13.82 19.36 1.26
C PRO A 47 -14.42 17.96 1.06
N ALA A 48 -15.73 17.88 0.81
CA ALA A 48 -16.43 16.62 0.53
C ALA A 48 -15.97 15.99 -0.79
N ASP A 49 -15.74 16.82 -1.83
CA ASP A 49 -15.27 16.34 -3.13
C ASP A 49 -13.83 15.83 -3.03
N LEU A 50 -12.99 16.51 -2.25
CA LEU A 50 -11.60 16.09 -2.00
C LEU A 50 -11.54 14.77 -1.22
N LEU A 51 -12.39 14.62 -0.19
CA LEU A 51 -12.49 13.37 0.56
C LEU A 51 -12.99 12.22 -0.32
N SER A 52 -14.00 12.46 -1.16
CA SER A 52 -14.48 11.46 -2.12
C SER A 52 -13.37 11.03 -3.08
N ARG A 53 -12.63 12.00 -3.64
CA ARG A 53 -11.50 11.72 -4.53
C ARG A 53 -10.39 10.93 -3.83
N ALA A 54 -10.06 11.28 -2.59
CA ALA A 54 -9.08 10.53 -1.80
C ALA A 54 -9.54 9.08 -1.58
N GLY A 55 -10.81 8.87 -1.26
CA GLY A 55 -11.42 7.55 -1.13
C GLY A 55 -11.35 6.73 -2.42
N ASP A 56 -11.68 7.34 -3.56
CA ASP A 56 -11.61 6.68 -4.86
C ASP A 56 -10.18 6.26 -5.23
N ILE A 57 -9.19 7.13 -4.96
CA ILE A 57 -7.77 6.82 -5.18
C ILE A 57 -7.35 5.64 -4.30
N ALA A 58 -7.69 5.66 -3.01
CA ALA A 58 -7.36 4.59 -2.09
C ALA A 58 -7.98 3.25 -2.49
N ALA A 59 -9.27 3.25 -2.88
CA ALA A 59 -9.96 2.03 -3.31
C ALA A 59 -9.36 1.44 -4.58
N GLN A 60 -9.07 2.28 -5.57
CA GLN A 60 -8.44 1.83 -6.82
C GLN A 60 -7.03 1.26 -6.58
N ALA A 61 -6.24 1.91 -5.74
CA ALA A 61 -4.90 1.42 -5.38
C ALA A 61 -4.95 0.09 -4.64
N LEU A 62 -5.89 -0.06 -3.70
CA LEU A 62 -6.09 -1.30 -2.95
C LEU A 62 -6.48 -2.46 -3.89
N MET A 63 -7.42 -2.21 -4.80
CA MET A 63 -7.82 -3.19 -5.81
C MET A 63 -6.65 -3.57 -6.73
N ALA A 64 -5.87 -2.58 -7.18
CA ALA A 64 -4.71 -2.82 -8.04
C ALA A 64 -3.62 -3.62 -7.32
N ALA A 65 -3.31 -3.27 -6.08
CA ALA A 65 -2.33 -4.00 -5.26
C ALA A 65 -2.79 -5.44 -4.99
N ALA A 66 -4.08 -5.67 -4.72
CA ALA A 66 -4.62 -7.01 -4.51
C ALA A 66 -4.50 -7.95 -5.73
N THR A 67 -4.21 -7.44 -6.93
CA THR A 67 -3.93 -8.29 -8.11
C THR A 67 -2.59 -9.03 -8.02
N TYR A 68 -1.67 -8.54 -7.18
CA TYR A 68 -0.36 -9.14 -6.93
C TYR A 68 -0.37 -10.04 -5.70
N GLY A 69 -1.52 -10.58 -5.30
CA GLY A 69 -1.67 -11.46 -4.13
C GLY A 69 -2.36 -10.81 -2.94
N ALA A 70 -2.46 -11.57 -1.85
CA ALA A 70 -3.05 -11.07 -0.61
C ALA A 70 -2.21 -9.91 -0.08
N LEU A 71 -2.88 -8.81 0.28
CA LEU A 71 -2.20 -7.68 0.91
C LEU A 71 -1.61 -8.12 2.25
N PRO A 72 -0.41 -7.64 2.60
CA PRO A 72 0.15 -7.89 3.91
C PRO A 72 -0.85 -7.39 4.97
N PRO A 73 -1.01 -8.13 6.08
CA PRO A 73 -1.83 -7.65 7.17
C PRO A 73 -1.32 -6.28 7.59
N PHE A 74 -2.23 -5.32 7.79
CA PHE A 74 -1.87 -4.09 8.48
C PHE A 74 -1.32 -4.49 9.83
N ALA A 75 -0.08 -4.09 10.13
CA ALA A 75 0.47 -4.33 11.45
C ALA A 75 -0.48 -3.70 12.47
N ASP A 76 -1.00 -4.51 13.40
CA ASP A 76 -1.69 -3.97 14.55
C ASP A 76 -0.74 -2.96 15.21
N SER A 77 -1.18 -1.71 15.39
CA SER A 77 -0.36 -0.64 15.98
C SER A 77 0.17 -0.94 17.40
N GLN A 78 -0.11 -2.12 17.95
CA GLN A 78 0.32 -2.59 19.28
C GLN A 78 1.78 -3.04 19.35
N SER A 79 2.54 -3.11 18.25
CA SER A 79 3.97 -3.51 18.30
C SER A 79 4.96 -2.35 18.53
N ALA A 80 4.49 -1.12 18.75
CA ALA A 80 5.37 0.04 18.95
C ALA A 80 5.73 0.35 20.42
N GLU A 81 5.14 -0.36 21.39
CA GLU A 81 5.36 -0.13 22.82
C GLU A 81 5.75 -1.42 23.55
N GLU A 82 7.02 -1.85 23.45
CA GLU A 82 7.77 -2.50 24.54
C GLU A 82 9.15 -2.96 24.04
N ASN A 83 10.18 -2.15 24.29
CA ASN A 83 11.49 -2.59 24.80
C ASN A 83 12.36 -1.36 25.04
N GLY A 84 11.95 -0.57 26.03
CA GLY A 84 12.73 0.49 26.64
C GLY A 84 12.57 0.39 28.15
N SER A 85 13.24 -0.57 28.78
CA SER A 85 13.51 -0.61 30.22
C SER A 85 14.77 -1.43 30.48
#